data_AF-A0A9N8HCE7-F1
#
_entry.id   AF-A0A9N8HCE7-F1
#
_cell.length_a   1.000
_cell.length_b   1.000
_cell.length_c   1.000
_cell.angle_alpha   90.00
_cell.angle_beta   90.00
_cell.angle_gamma   90.00
#
_symmetry.space_group_name_H-M   'P 1'
#
loop_
_entity.id
_entity.type
_entity.pdbx_description
1 polymer ?
#
loop_
_entity_poly.entity_id
_entity_poly.type
_entity_poly.pdbx_seq_one_letter_code
_entity_poly.pdbx_strand_id
1 'polypeptide(L)'
;MTTTDMSEDKMLLPLFSEEDVGNIHKILGFSCLGSFAYRYYHLRNDGNFGPNHGTLVFLVHHFLLHVSSFIFALPKRRILSGYRIWPEARLHAMVFTCRSFAFMLLFFYEDTYRTPHHKPPLHWMNLVIILCTHASADAVSNLQEYPSRTIRDLQFPALWKWFFSTVQFVATGVCLVGARRYNPHLNFIFVIQFNAFLMTLRRRDVASHTVLVYAYAIILIVGVAITIADDMNSHLMHSSACLGIAAAMLRLNLGVNKFVLWTGMSFAVHQLRQADLLKSTAYWAVAHALSWAGAMALGYYKTSLDTKSFTAKAKAV
;
A
#
# COMPACT_ATOMS: atom_id res chain seq x y z
N MET A 1 -20.86 -9.29 -41.95
CA MET A 1 -21.07 -9.30 -40.48
C MET A 1 -20.91 -7.85 -40.03
N THR A 2 -22.05 -7.18 -39.88
CA THR A 2 -22.17 -5.74 -39.67
C THR A 2 -21.70 -5.38 -38.27
N THR A 3 -20.64 -4.59 -38.20
CA THR A 3 -20.25 -3.82 -37.01
C THR A 3 -21.34 -2.76 -36.79
N THR A 4 -22.42 -3.14 -36.10
CA THR A 4 -23.31 -2.18 -35.49
C THR A 4 -22.52 -1.43 -34.43
N ASP A 5 -22.15 -0.21 -34.83
CA ASP A 5 -21.63 0.86 -34.01
C ASP A 5 -22.57 1.05 -32.81
N MET A 6 -22.26 0.38 -31.70
CA MET A 6 -22.80 0.74 -30.39
C MET A 6 -22.09 2.01 -29.96
N SER A 7 -22.44 3.13 -30.60
CA SER A 7 -22.42 4.42 -29.94
C SER A 7 -23.55 4.42 -28.89
N GLU A 8 -23.45 3.51 -27.91
CA GLU A 8 -24.13 3.66 -26.64
C GLU A 8 -23.59 4.97 -26.09
N ASP A 9 -24.46 5.98 -26.14
CA ASP A 9 -24.32 7.22 -25.40
C ASP A 9 -24.04 6.79 -23.95
N LYS A 10 -22.76 6.78 -23.57
CA LYS A 10 -22.31 6.28 -22.29
C LYS A 10 -22.81 7.26 -21.25
N MET A 11 -24.02 7.02 -20.77
CA MET A 11 -24.62 7.75 -19.69
C MET A 11 -23.67 7.62 -18.50
N LEU A 12 -22.90 8.68 -18.26
CA LEU A 12 -21.93 8.74 -17.17
C LEU A 12 -22.71 8.49 -15.88
N LEU A 13 -22.40 7.38 -15.20
CA LEU A 13 -23.03 7.09 -13.94
C LEU A 13 -22.68 8.22 -12.96
N PRO A 14 -23.66 8.84 -12.30
CA PRO A 14 -23.38 9.90 -11.35
C PRO A 14 -22.44 9.37 -10.27
N LEU A 15 -21.49 10.21 -9.87
CA LEU A 15 -20.55 9.89 -8.79
C LEU A 15 -21.30 9.66 -7.47
N PHE A 16 -22.41 10.36 -7.29
CA PHE A 16 -23.34 10.18 -6.17
C PHE A 16 -24.38 9.15 -6.53
N SER A 17 -24.48 8.10 -5.73
CA SER A 17 -25.43 7.02 -5.92
C SER A 17 -26.51 7.02 -4.87
N GLU A 18 -27.69 6.61 -5.28
CA GLU A 18 -28.84 6.38 -4.40
C GLU A 18 -28.59 5.27 -3.35
N GLU A 19 -27.60 4.39 -3.58
CA GLU A 19 -27.13 3.38 -2.60
C GLU A 19 -26.59 4.01 -1.29
N ASP A 20 -26.15 5.27 -1.30
CA ASP A 20 -25.63 5.97 -0.11
C ASP A 20 -26.75 6.77 0.57
N VAL A 21 -27.67 6.07 1.25
CA VAL A 21 -28.80 6.69 1.96
C VAL A 21 -28.27 7.68 3.01
N GLY A 22 -28.63 8.96 2.86
CA GLY A 22 -28.15 10.02 3.74
C GLY A 22 -26.74 10.54 3.41
N ASN A 23 -26.13 10.11 2.30
CA ASN A 23 -24.79 10.53 1.87
C ASN A 23 -23.70 10.26 2.92
N ILE A 24 -23.86 9.22 3.75
CA ILE A 24 -22.98 8.94 4.89
C ILE A 24 -21.56 8.67 4.42
N HIS A 25 -21.39 7.78 3.43
CA HIS A 25 -20.06 7.45 2.91
C HIS A 25 -19.40 8.66 2.27
N LYS A 26 -20.16 9.47 1.53
CA LYS A 26 -19.69 10.73 0.94
C LYS A 26 -19.20 11.72 2.00
N ILE A 27 -19.99 11.96 3.05
CA ILE A 27 -19.63 12.89 4.14
C ILE A 27 -18.38 12.38 4.88
N LEU A 28 -18.29 11.08 5.14
CA LEU A 28 -17.10 10.45 5.70
C LEU A 28 -15.88 10.62 4.79
N GLY A 29 -16.06 10.50 3.47
CA GLY A 29 -15.00 10.67 2.49
C GLY A 29 -14.43 12.09 2.49
N PHE A 30 -15.30 13.11 2.41
CA PHE A 30 -14.86 14.51 2.45
C PHE A 30 -14.22 14.89 3.79
N SER A 31 -14.78 14.44 4.91
CA SER A 31 -14.19 14.69 6.23
C SER A 31 -12.86 13.97 6.42
N CYS A 32 -12.68 12.75 5.89
CA CYS A 32 -11.37 12.07 5.85
C CYS A 32 -10.34 12.82 5.01
N LEU A 33 -10.74 13.42 3.87
CA LEU A 33 -9.85 14.29 3.10
C LEU A 33 -9.42 15.53 3.89
N GLY A 34 -10.35 16.17 4.61
CA GLY A 34 -10.03 17.26 5.54
C GLY A 34 -9.08 16.81 6.65
N SER A 35 -9.29 15.60 7.19
CA SER A 35 -8.39 14.99 8.18
C SER A 35 -6.99 14.79 7.61
N PHE A 36 -6.85 14.21 6.41
CA PHE A 36 -5.54 14.09 5.74
C PHE A 36 -4.88 15.45 5.54
N ALA A 37 -5.60 16.46 5.04
CA ALA A 37 -5.06 17.80 4.82
C ALA A 37 -4.52 18.41 6.13
N TYR A 38 -5.29 18.32 7.22
CA TYR A 38 -4.87 18.76 8.54
C TYR A 38 -3.60 18.03 9.02
N ARG A 39 -3.55 16.70 8.88
CA ARG A 39 -2.42 15.88 9.33
C ARG A 39 -1.17 16.14 8.48
N TYR A 40 -1.31 16.30 7.16
CA TYR A 40 -0.22 16.64 6.26
C TYR A 40 0.33 18.05 6.50
N TYR A 41 -0.53 19.02 6.86
CA TYR A 41 -0.07 20.34 7.28
C TYR A 41 0.85 20.25 8.52
N HIS A 42 0.57 19.30 9.41
CA HIS A 42 1.37 19.04 10.62
C HIS A 42 2.43 17.96 10.44
N LEU A 43 2.87 17.66 9.21
CA LEU A 43 3.80 16.55 8.94
C LEU A 43 5.09 16.62 9.78
N ARG A 44 5.64 17.83 10.01
CA ARG A 44 6.85 18.01 10.85
C ARG A 44 6.66 17.58 12.30
N ASN A 45 5.43 17.61 12.81
CA ASN A 45 5.07 17.25 14.18
C ASN A 45 4.44 15.85 14.21
N ASP A 46 4.94 14.94 13.36
CA ASP A 46 4.39 13.59 13.17
C ASP A 46 2.88 13.59 12.93
N GLY A 47 2.40 14.53 12.13
CA GLY A 47 0.98 14.70 11.82
C GLY A 47 0.14 15.16 13.01
N ASN A 48 0.74 15.68 14.07
CA ASN A 48 0.10 15.94 15.37
C ASN A 48 -0.53 14.67 16.00
N PHE A 49 0.04 13.50 15.70
CA PHE A 49 -0.30 12.25 16.37
C PHE A 49 0.45 12.14 17.71
N GLY A 50 -0.04 11.26 18.57
CA GLY A 50 0.52 11.00 19.89
C GLY A 50 -0.49 10.31 20.82
N PRO A 51 -0.21 10.21 22.13
CA PRO A 51 -1.08 9.61 23.13
C PRO A 51 -2.26 10.54 23.50
N ASN A 52 -3.02 10.95 22.49
CA ASN A 52 -4.15 11.87 22.61
C ASN A 52 -5.39 11.34 21.89
N HIS A 53 -6.57 11.86 22.27
CA HIS A 53 -7.85 11.47 21.67
C HIS A 53 -7.91 11.73 20.16
N GLY A 54 -7.20 12.75 19.66
CA GLY A 54 -7.14 13.06 18.23
C GLY A 54 -6.61 11.90 17.39
N THR A 55 -5.65 11.13 17.90
CA THR A 55 -5.15 9.90 17.24
C THR A 55 -6.25 8.85 17.16
N LEU A 56 -6.97 8.58 18.25
CA LEU A 56 -8.04 7.58 18.28
C LEU A 56 -9.23 7.99 17.40
N VAL A 57 -9.61 9.27 17.42
CA VAL A 57 -10.66 9.82 16.56
C VAL A 57 -10.26 9.65 15.09
N PHE A 58 -9.01 9.93 14.71
CA PHE A 58 -8.52 9.69 13.36
C PHE A 58 -8.69 8.21 12.94
N LEU A 59 -8.27 7.27 13.80
CA LEU A 59 -8.37 5.84 13.51
C LEU A 59 -9.82 5.40 13.30
N VAL A 60 -10.72 5.77 14.22
CA VAL A 60 -12.14 5.45 14.14
C VAL A 60 -12.76 6.07 12.88
N HIS A 61 -12.47 7.34 12.62
CA HIS A 61 -13.01 8.08 11.48
C HIS A 61 -12.64 7.43 10.14
N HIS A 62 -11.36 7.13 9.93
CA HIS A 62 -10.89 6.46 8.72
C HIS A 62 -11.32 4.99 8.63
N PHE A 63 -11.56 4.32 9.77
CA PHE A 63 -12.14 2.98 9.79
C PHE A 63 -13.62 2.97 9.36
N LEU A 64 -14.41 3.92 9.86
CA LEU A 64 -15.82 4.10 9.47
C LEU A 64 -15.96 4.39 7.97
N LEU A 65 -15.02 5.13 7.37
CA LEU A 65 -14.97 5.29 5.91
C LEU A 65 -14.83 3.95 5.16
N HIS A 66 -13.99 3.04 5.66
CA HIS A 66 -13.86 1.70 5.06
C HIS A 66 -15.13 0.87 5.26
N VAL A 67 -15.70 0.84 6.47
CA VAL A 67 -16.91 0.06 6.77
C VAL A 67 -18.10 0.56 5.95
N SER A 68 -18.29 1.87 5.83
CA SER A 68 -19.36 2.44 5.00
C SER A 68 -19.24 2.09 3.52
N SER A 69 -18.05 1.72 3.01
CA SER A 69 -17.90 1.29 1.61
C SER A 69 -18.55 -0.06 1.28
N PHE A 70 -19.00 -0.82 2.29
CA PHE A 70 -19.68 -2.10 2.09
C PHE A 70 -21.15 -1.97 1.68
N ILE A 71 -21.74 -0.77 1.80
CA ILE A 71 -23.09 -0.51 1.31
C ILE A 71 -23.18 -0.62 -0.22
N PHE A 72 -22.06 -0.39 -0.92
CA PHE A 72 -22.03 -0.44 -2.38
C PHE A 72 -21.91 -1.87 -2.89
N ALA A 73 -22.82 -2.25 -3.78
CA ALA A 73 -22.73 -3.51 -4.52
C ALA A 73 -21.57 -3.42 -5.52
N LEU A 74 -20.70 -4.43 -5.55
CA LEU A 74 -19.56 -4.50 -6.48
C LEU A 74 -19.71 -5.69 -7.44
N PRO A 75 -19.27 -5.57 -8.71
CA PRO A 75 -19.22 -6.73 -9.60
C PRO A 75 -18.31 -7.81 -9.01
N LYS A 76 -18.77 -9.08 -9.02
CA LYS A 76 -18.01 -10.22 -8.48
C LYS A 76 -16.66 -10.42 -9.17
N ARG A 77 -16.58 -10.10 -10.46
CA ARG A 77 -15.39 -10.34 -11.30
C ARG A 77 -14.68 -9.04 -11.66
N ARG A 78 -13.35 -9.08 -11.63
CA ARG A 78 -12.48 -8.01 -12.11
C ARG A 78 -12.56 -7.86 -13.64
N ILE A 79 -12.61 -6.62 -14.13
CA ILE A 79 -12.53 -6.32 -15.57
C ILE A 79 -11.13 -6.59 -16.12
N LEU A 80 -11.02 -6.84 -17.43
CA LEU A 80 -9.76 -7.20 -18.09
C LEU A 80 -8.66 -6.13 -17.97
N SER A 81 -9.02 -4.84 -18.01
CA SER A 81 -8.03 -3.75 -17.85
C SER A 81 -7.40 -3.73 -16.44
N GLY A 82 -8.14 -4.22 -15.45
CA GLY A 82 -7.69 -4.46 -14.09
C GLY A 82 -7.80 -3.27 -13.13
N TYR A 83 -8.08 -2.05 -13.58
CA TYR A 83 -8.07 -0.85 -12.70
C TYR A 83 -9.46 -0.35 -12.29
N ARG A 84 -10.36 -1.24 -11.86
CA ARG A 84 -11.71 -0.90 -11.36
C ARG A 84 -11.93 -1.65 -10.07
N ILE A 85 -12.55 -1.03 -9.05
CA ILE A 85 -12.74 -1.64 -7.73
C ILE A 85 -13.59 -2.92 -7.82
N TRP A 86 -13.22 -3.96 -7.07
CA TRP A 86 -13.90 -5.26 -6.96
C TRP A 86 -13.84 -5.80 -5.52
N PRO A 87 -14.63 -6.82 -5.14
CA PRO A 87 -14.74 -7.29 -3.76
C PRO A 87 -13.41 -7.62 -3.09
N GLU A 88 -12.55 -8.40 -3.74
CA GLU A 88 -11.21 -8.75 -3.21
C GLU A 88 -10.36 -7.50 -2.98
N ALA A 89 -10.31 -6.57 -3.93
CA ALA A 89 -9.53 -5.34 -3.78
C ALA A 89 -10.05 -4.44 -2.64
N ARG A 90 -11.37 -4.37 -2.44
CA ARG A 90 -11.97 -3.64 -1.32
C ARG A 90 -11.55 -4.26 0.02
N LEU A 91 -11.60 -5.58 0.12
CA LEU A 91 -11.21 -6.31 1.34
C LEU A 91 -9.69 -6.24 1.58
N HIS A 92 -8.86 -6.36 0.56
CA HIS A 92 -7.41 -6.15 0.68
C HIS A 92 -7.10 -4.74 1.15
N ALA A 93 -7.75 -3.72 0.57
CA ALA A 93 -7.57 -2.33 1.03
C ALA A 93 -7.91 -2.20 2.52
N MET A 94 -9.02 -2.78 2.98
CA MET A 94 -9.38 -2.81 4.40
C MET A 94 -8.31 -3.50 5.26
N VAL A 95 -7.85 -4.70 4.87
CA VAL A 95 -6.81 -5.45 5.60
C VAL A 95 -5.52 -4.63 5.75
N PHE A 96 -5.04 -4.02 4.66
CA PHE A 96 -3.81 -3.22 4.69
C PHE A 96 -3.97 -1.88 5.42
N THR A 97 -5.16 -1.28 5.42
CA THR A 97 -5.46 -0.13 6.28
C THR A 97 -5.46 -0.53 7.75
N CYS A 98 -6.11 -1.65 8.11
CA CYS A 98 -6.13 -2.18 9.47
C CYS A 98 -4.72 -2.50 9.98
N ARG A 99 -3.81 -2.95 9.12
CA ARG A 99 -2.38 -3.06 9.46
C ARG A 99 -1.81 -1.74 9.96
N SER A 100 -2.00 -0.65 9.22
CA SER A 100 -1.52 0.67 9.61
C SER A 100 -2.17 1.14 10.91
N PHE A 101 -3.47 0.90 11.10
CA PHE A 101 -4.14 1.18 12.36
C PHE A 101 -3.56 0.38 13.53
N ALA A 102 -3.26 -0.90 13.34
CA ALA A 102 -2.65 -1.74 14.38
C ALA A 102 -1.27 -1.21 14.79
N PHE A 103 -0.46 -0.73 13.85
CA PHE A 103 0.81 -0.06 14.17
C PHE A 103 0.60 1.26 14.92
N MET A 104 -0.32 2.11 14.47
CA MET A 104 -0.62 3.36 15.17
C MET A 104 -1.17 3.12 16.57
N LEU A 105 -1.99 2.07 16.79
CA LEU A 105 -2.46 1.67 18.13
C LEU A 105 -1.33 1.11 18.99
N LEU A 106 -0.39 0.34 18.40
CA LEU A 106 0.79 -0.13 19.11
C LEU A 106 1.64 1.06 19.59
N PHE A 107 1.86 2.06 18.73
CA PHE A 107 2.63 3.26 19.09
C PHE A 107 1.91 4.07 20.15
N PHE A 108 0.59 4.25 20.01
CA PHE A 108 -0.24 4.91 21.00
C PHE A 108 -0.12 4.23 22.37
N TYR A 109 -0.17 2.89 22.40
CA TYR A 109 0.01 2.11 23.62
C TYR A 109 1.42 2.27 24.21
N GLU A 110 2.47 2.20 23.37
CA GLU A 110 3.85 2.38 23.80
C GLU A 110 4.09 3.79 24.37
N ASP A 111 3.63 4.82 23.68
CA ASP A 111 3.74 6.22 24.10
C ASP A 111 2.98 6.50 25.40
N THR A 112 1.79 5.91 25.57
CA THR A 112 0.95 6.13 26.75
C THR A 112 1.45 5.35 27.97
N TYR A 113 1.87 4.09 27.80
CA TYR A 113 2.05 3.15 28.92
C TYR A 113 3.46 2.57 29.05
N ARG A 114 4.37 2.81 28.10
CA ARG A 114 5.73 2.23 28.15
C ARG A 114 6.81 3.30 28.21
N THR A 115 6.71 4.32 27.35
CA THR A 115 7.66 5.44 27.29
C THR A 115 7.78 6.16 28.65
N PRO A 116 6.68 6.50 29.37
CA PRO A 116 6.79 7.11 30.70
C PRO A 116 7.48 6.22 31.73
N HIS A 117 7.45 4.90 31.52
CA HIS A 117 8.07 3.90 32.39
C HIS A 117 9.43 3.41 31.87
N HIS A 118 10.03 4.10 30.89
CA HIS A 118 11.34 3.77 30.31
C HIS A 118 11.45 2.33 29.80
N LYS A 119 10.32 1.73 29.37
CA LYS A 119 10.29 0.36 28.84
C LYS A 119 10.62 0.37 27.35
N PRO A 120 11.41 -0.59 26.84
CA PRO A 120 11.79 -0.63 25.42
C PRO A 120 10.56 -0.89 24.53
N PRO A 121 10.58 -0.44 23.26
CA PRO A 121 9.52 -0.74 22.29
C PRO A 121 9.36 -2.24 22.03
N LEU A 122 8.13 -2.67 21.77
CA LEU A 122 7.75 -4.05 21.47
C LEU A 122 7.96 -4.36 19.99
N HIS A 123 9.22 -4.44 19.55
CA HIS A 123 9.51 -4.68 18.12
C HIS A 123 9.02 -6.04 17.60
N TRP A 124 8.87 -7.06 18.45
CA TRP A 124 8.33 -8.36 18.05
C TRP A 124 6.85 -8.27 17.61
N MET A 125 6.09 -7.30 18.13
CA MET A 125 4.71 -7.04 17.69
C MET A 125 4.65 -6.60 16.23
N ASN A 126 5.72 -5.98 15.69
CA ASN A 126 5.77 -5.61 14.28
C ASN A 126 5.63 -6.86 13.38
N LEU A 127 6.34 -7.95 13.73
CA LEU A 127 6.25 -9.22 13.01
C LEU A 127 4.84 -9.81 13.13
N VAL A 128 4.27 -9.84 14.34
CA VAL A 128 2.91 -10.36 14.56
C VAL A 128 1.90 -9.63 13.69
N ILE A 129 1.92 -8.29 13.69
CA ILE A 129 1.01 -7.47 12.86
C ILE A 129 1.20 -7.79 11.38
N ILE A 130 2.45 -7.92 10.89
CA ILE A 130 2.75 -8.24 9.49
C ILE A 130 2.25 -9.63 9.10
N LEU A 131 2.52 -10.66 9.92
CA LEU A 131 2.08 -12.03 9.65
C LEU A 131 0.56 -12.14 9.67
N CYS A 132 -0.11 -11.53 10.66
CA CYS A 132 -1.57 -11.46 10.72
C CYS A 132 -2.14 -10.74 9.50
N THR A 133 -1.55 -9.62 9.06
CA THR A 133 -1.98 -8.93 7.83
C THR A 133 -1.90 -9.85 6.61
N HIS A 134 -0.79 -10.57 6.45
CA HIS A 134 -0.61 -11.47 5.32
C HIS A 134 -1.51 -12.70 5.37
N ALA A 135 -1.79 -13.23 6.56
CA ALA A 135 -2.77 -14.30 6.76
C ALA A 135 -4.18 -13.83 6.42
N SER A 136 -4.58 -12.65 6.90
CA SER A 136 -5.88 -12.04 6.55
C SER A 136 -6.02 -11.77 5.06
N ALA A 137 -4.96 -11.30 4.39
CA ALA A 137 -4.96 -11.10 2.95
C ALA A 137 -5.12 -12.42 2.16
N ASP A 138 -4.49 -13.51 2.61
CA ASP A 138 -4.69 -14.84 2.01
C ASP A 138 -6.09 -15.36 2.25
N ALA A 139 -6.62 -15.20 3.47
CA ALA A 139 -7.99 -15.58 3.79
C ALA A 139 -8.99 -14.85 2.87
N VAL A 140 -8.81 -13.54 2.67
CA VAL A 140 -9.62 -12.76 1.72
C VAL A 140 -9.53 -13.33 0.31
N SER A 141 -8.33 -13.61 -0.20
CA SER A 141 -8.14 -14.16 -1.55
C SER A 141 -8.71 -15.58 -1.70
N ASN A 142 -8.59 -16.42 -0.68
CA ASN A 142 -9.13 -17.79 -0.68
C ASN A 142 -10.67 -17.83 -0.61
N LEU A 143 -11.30 -16.78 -0.10
CA LEU A 143 -12.76 -16.64 -0.07
C LEU A 143 -13.35 -16.14 -1.40
N GLN A 144 -12.51 -15.74 -2.38
CA GLN A 144 -13.01 -15.25 -3.65
C GLN A 144 -13.29 -16.37 -4.64
N GLU A 145 -14.46 -16.33 -5.26
CA GLU A 145 -14.84 -17.19 -6.39
C GLU A 145 -13.94 -16.93 -7.62
N TYR A 146 -13.54 -15.67 -7.83
CA TYR A 146 -12.71 -15.22 -8.96
C TYR A 146 -11.45 -14.52 -8.47
N PRO A 147 -10.42 -15.26 -8.01
CA PRO A 147 -9.19 -14.66 -7.49
C PRO A 147 -8.42 -13.95 -8.59
N SER A 148 -7.80 -12.81 -8.25
CA SER A 148 -7.00 -12.02 -9.19
C SER A 148 -5.68 -11.58 -8.57
N ARG A 149 -4.57 -11.66 -9.32
CA ARG A 149 -3.25 -11.21 -8.89
C ARG A 149 -3.13 -9.69 -9.07
N THR A 150 -3.94 -8.93 -8.34
CA THR A 150 -3.96 -7.45 -8.18
C THR A 150 -3.08 -6.67 -9.18
N ILE A 151 -1.89 -6.22 -8.79
CA ILE A 151 -0.99 -5.41 -9.63
C ILE A 151 -0.41 -6.19 -10.82
N ARG A 152 -0.19 -7.50 -10.68
CA ARG A 152 0.46 -8.32 -11.71
C ARG A 152 -0.41 -8.45 -12.96
N ASP A 153 -1.72 -8.58 -12.75
CA ASP A 153 -2.71 -8.70 -13.82
C ASP A 153 -3.19 -7.33 -14.34
N LEU A 154 -2.60 -6.22 -13.86
CA LEU A 154 -2.88 -4.89 -14.39
C LEU A 154 -2.39 -4.79 -15.85
N GLN A 155 -3.23 -4.22 -16.72
CA GLN A 155 -2.83 -3.91 -18.11
C GLN A 155 -2.05 -2.59 -18.11
N PHE A 156 -0.75 -2.67 -17.79
CA PHE A 156 0.17 -1.53 -17.72
C PHE A 156 1.61 -2.00 -17.96
N PRO A 157 2.54 -1.12 -18.40
CA PRO A 157 3.92 -1.54 -18.67
C PRO A 157 4.55 -2.25 -17.48
N ALA A 158 5.23 -3.37 -17.76
CA ALA A 158 5.70 -4.27 -16.70
C ALA A 158 6.69 -3.62 -15.73
N LEU A 159 7.49 -2.65 -16.20
CA LEU A 159 8.35 -1.84 -15.33
C LEU A 159 7.57 -1.13 -14.22
N TRP A 160 6.42 -0.54 -14.54
CA TRP A 160 5.56 0.11 -13.56
C TRP A 160 4.88 -0.88 -12.61
N LYS A 161 4.46 -2.04 -13.12
CA LYS A 161 3.95 -3.12 -12.25
C LYS A 161 4.98 -3.61 -11.25
N TRP A 162 6.23 -3.69 -11.71
CA TRP A 162 7.38 -4.02 -10.86
C TRP A 162 7.62 -2.96 -9.80
N PHE A 163 7.62 -1.69 -10.19
CA PHE A 163 7.73 -0.55 -9.27
C PHE A 163 6.62 -0.58 -8.21
N PHE A 164 5.35 -0.69 -8.62
CA PHE A 164 4.21 -0.75 -7.68
C PHE A 164 4.34 -1.91 -6.70
N SER A 165 4.75 -3.09 -7.19
CA SER A 165 4.98 -4.26 -6.35
C SER A 165 6.12 -4.01 -5.35
N THR A 166 7.25 -3.46 -5.81
CA THR A 166 8.43 -3.19 -4.98
C THR A 166 8.12 -2.20 -3.87
N VAL A 167 7.39 -1.11 -4.16
CA VAL A 167 6.99 -0.12 -3.16
C VAL A 167 6.13 -0.74 -2.04
N GLN A 168 5.29 -1.75 -2.35
CA GLN A 168 4.52 -2.46 -1.31
C GLN A 168 5.41 -3.27 -0.36
N PHE A 169 6.50 -3.86 -0.85
CA PHE A 169 7.49 -4.53 0.01
C PHE A 169 8.28 -3.51 0.83
N VAL A 170 8.66 -2.37 0.23
CA VAL A 170 9.30 -1.26 0.96
C VAL A 170 8.42 -0.80 2.12
N ALA A 171 7.13 -0.53 1.88
CA ALA A 171 6.19 -0.15 2.93
C ALA A 171 6.12 -1.19 4.06
N THR A 172 6.20 -2.49 3.73
CA THR A 172 6.21 -3.57 4.73
C THR A 172 7.55 -3.66 5.47
N GLY A 173 8.67 -3.39 4.80
CA GLY A 173 9.99 -3.25 5.43
C GLY A 173 10.02 -2.11 6.45
N VAL A 174 9.41 -0.97 6.13
CA VAL A 174 9.24 0.17 7.06
C VAL A 174 8.46 -0.25 8.31
N CYS A 175 7.33 -0.94 8.12
CA CYS A 175 6.55 -1.49 9.23
C CYS A 175 7.39 -2.44 10.12
N LEU A 176 8.25 -3.26 9.50
CA LEU A 176 9.04 -4.26 10.22
C LEU A 176 10.15 -3.62 11.07
N VAL A 177 10.92 -2.69 10.49
CA VAL A 177 11.97 -1.95 11.21
C VAL A 177 11.34 -1.11 12.32
N GLY A 178 10.23 -0.44 12.01
CA GLY A 178 9.33 0.19 12.98
C GLY A 178 9.94 1.37 13.72
N ALA A 179 10.16 2.48 12.99
CA ALA A 179 10.71 3.75 13.51
C ALA A 179 9.85 4.49 14.56
N ARG A 180 8.72 3.90 15.00
CA ARG A 180 7.77 4.48 15.98
C ARG A 180 7.32 5.88 15.62
N ARG A 181 6.94 6.04 14.36
CA ARG A 181 6.41 7.28 13.78
C ARG A 181 5.07 7.04 13.12
N TYR A 182 4.11 7.93 13.35
CA TYR A 182 2.77 7.82 12.79
C TYR A 182 2.72 8.22 11.30
N ASN A 183 3.59 9.14 10.86
CA ASN A 183 3.62 9.66 9.49
C ASN A 183 3.71 8.58 8.38
N PRO A 184 4.60 7.57 8.45
CA PRO A 184 4.63 6.52 7.43
C PRO A 184 3.29 5.77 7.34
N HIS A 185 2.63 5.53 8.47
CA HIS A 185 1.33 4.85 8.48
C HIS A 185 0.21 5.75 7.96
N LEU A 186 0.22 7.05 8.26
CA LEU A 186 -0.66 8.05 7.62
C LEU A 186 -0.54 7.97 6.09
N ASN A 187 0.69 7.95 5.56
CA ASN A 187 0.95 7.83 4.13
C ASN A 187 0.41 6.53 3.55
N PHE A 188 0.60 5.40 4.24
CA PHE A 188 0.08 4.12 3.76
C PHE A 188 -1.45 4.13 3.69
N ILE A 189 -2.12 4.67 4.72
CA ILE A 189 -3.58 4.80 4.75
C ILE A 189 -4.04 5.71 3.60
N PHE A 190 -3.38 6.85 3.39
CA PHE A 190 -3.69 7.76 2.28
C PHE A 190 -3.58 7.07 0.93
N VAL A 191 -2.44 6.41 0.64
CA VAL A 191 -2.22 5.70 -0.63
C VAL A 191 -3.28 4.61 -0.84
N ILE A 192 -3.62 3.83 0.19
CA ILE A 192 -4.60 2.74 0.10
C ILE A 192 -6.01 3.29 -0.15
N GLN A 193 -6.46 4.25 0.65
CA GLN A 193 -7.79 4.84 0.54
C GLN A 193 -7.96 5.61 -0.77
N PHE A 194 -6.96 6.39 -1.16
CA PHE A 194 -7.02 7.16 -2.40
C PHE A 194 -6.98 6.24 -3.62
N ASN A 195 -6.21 5.15 -3.61
CA ASN A 195 -6.25 4.17 -4.69
C ASN A 195 -7.64 3.50 -4.81
N ALA A 196 -8.30 3.18 -3.69
CA ALA A 196 -9.66 2.67 -3.70
C ALA A 196 -10.67 3.69 -4.28
N PHE A 197 -10.46 4.97 -4.00
CA PHE A 197 -11.22 6.06 -4.62
C PHE A 197 -10.97 6.14 -6.14
N LEU A 198 -9.72 6.12 -6.60
CA LEU A 198 -9.38 6.11 -8.03
C LEU A 198 -10.04 4.93 -8.77
N MET A 199 -10.00 3.74 -8.17
CA MET A 199 -10.66 2.55 -8.71
C MET A 199 -12.20 2.68 -8.73
N THR A 200 -12.79 3.49 -7.85
CA THR A 200 -14.22 3.85 -7.85
C THR A 200 -14.53 4.87 -8.95
N LEU A 201 -13.67 5.86 -9.18
CA LEU A 201 -13.79 6.77 -10.33
C LEU A 201 -13.78 6.00 -11.65
N ARG A 202 -12.93 4.97 -11.77
CA ARG A 202 -12.95 4.08 -12.94
C ARG A 202 -14.25 3.29 -13.05
N ARG A 203 -14.83 2.87 -11.92
CA ARG A 203 -16.12 2.17 -11.91
C ARG A 203 -17.23 3.04 -12.50
N ARG A 204 -17.25 4.32 -12.15
CA ARG A 204 -18.21 5.33 -12.64
C ARG A 204 -17.85 5.92 -14.02
N ASP A 205 -16.80 5.41 -14.66
CA ASP A 205 -16.26 5.89 -15.94
C ASP A 205 -15.94 7.40 -15.97
N VAL A 206 -15.62 7.99 -14.80
CA VAL A 206 -15.26 9.42 -14.66
C VAL A 206 -13.91 9.72 -15.31
N ALA A 207 -12.99 8.74 -15.33
CA ALA A 207 -11.69 8.88 -15.95
C ALA A 207 -11.21 7.57 -16.58
N SER A 208 -10.31 7.70 -17.54
CA SER A 208 -9.72 6.58 -18.25
C SER A 208 -8.80 5.75 -17.36
N HIS A 209 -8.63 4.47 -17.73
CA HIS A 209 -7.72 3.53 -17.06
C HIS A 209 -6.30 4.13 -16.93
N THR A 210 -5.75 4.64 -18.02
CA THR A 210 -4.39 5.17 -18.08
C THR A 210 -4.18 6.35 -17.15
N VAL A 211 -5.10 7.33 -17.17
CA VAL A 211 -5.01 8.53 -16.31
C VAL A 211 -4.99 8.13 -14.83
N LEU A 212 -5.86 7.21 -14.43
CA LEU A 212 -5.98 6.83 -13.03
C LEU A 212 -4.80 5.96 -12.55
N VAL A 213 -4.21 5.13 -13.41
CA VAL A 213 -2.99 4.39 -13.09
C VAL A 213 -1.79 5.33 -12.93
N TYR A 214 -1.67 6.36 -13.77
CA TYR A 214 -0.64 7.39 -13.60
C TYR A 214 -0.85 8.20 -12.31
N ALA A 215 -2.09 8.56 -11.99
CA ALA A 215 -2.40 9.21 -10.71
C ALA A 215 -1.95 8.35 -9.52
N TYR A 216 -2.17 7.04 -9.56
CA TYR A 216 -1.66 6.12 -8.54
C TYR A 216 -0.13 6.06 -8.49
N ALA A 217 0.54 6.05 -9.64
CA ALA A 217 2.00 6.10 -9.69
C ALA A 217 2.55 7.37 -9.03
N ILE A 218 1.94 8.53 -9.32
CA ILE A 218 2.31 9.82 -8.72
C ILE A 218 2.12 9.76 -7.20
N ILE A 219 0.99 9.24 -6.73
CA ILE A 219 0.70 9.10 -5.29
C ILE A 219 1.70 8.20 -4.59
N LEU A 220 2.14 7.12 -5.22
CA LEU A 220 3.20 6.26 -4.68
C LEU A 220 4.54 7.01 -4.60
N ILE A 221 4.91 7.74 -5.65
CA ILE A 221 6.15 8.53 -5.67
C ILE A 221 6.12 9.60 -4.57
N VAL A 222 5.02 10.35 -4.46
CA VAL A 222 4.82 11.35 -3.41
C VAL A 222 4.86 10.69 -2.03
N GLY A 223 4.19 9.55 -1.84
CA GLY A 223 4.23 8.80 -0.58
C GLY A 223 5.64 8.37 -0.20
N VAL A 224 6.42 7.86 -1.15
CA VAL A 224 7.84 7.53 -0.94
C VAL A 224 8.65 8.78 -0.59
N ALA A 225 8.45 9.89 -1.30
CA ALA A 225 9.15 11.14 -1.03
C ALA A 225 8.84 11.70 0.37
N ILE A 226 7.57 11.68 0.79
CA ILE A 226 7.17 12.09 2.14
C ILE A 226 7.82 11.18 3.19
N THR A 227 7.83 9.86 2.97
CA THR A 227 8.47 8.93 3.89
C THR A 227 10.00 9.10 3.94
N ILE A 228 10.65 9.47 2.84
CA ILE A 228 12.08 9.85 2.82
C ILE A 228 12.30 11.17 3.58
N ALA A 229 11.44 12.16 3.41
CA ALA A 229 11.54 13.41 4.17
C ALA A 229 11.37 13.16 5.67
N ASP A 230 10.47 12.25 6.05
CA ASP A 230 10.29 11.81 7.42
C ASP A 230 11.52 11.06 7.97
N ASP A 231 12.20 10.30 7.10
CA ASP A 231 13.42 9.57 7.42
C ASP A 231 14.54 10.45 7.94
N MET A 232 14.67 11.67 7.41
CA MET A 232 15.72 12.59 7.87
C MET A 232 15.68 12.81 9.39
N ASN A 233 14.52 12.57 10.02
CA ASN A 233 14.34 12.65 11.47
C ASN A 233 14.51 11.31 12.20
N SER A 234 14.31 10.16 11.55
CA SER A 234 14.34 8.84 12.20
C SER A 234 15.60 8.03 11.91
N HIS A 235 16.33 8.35 10.84
CA HIS A 235 17.53 7.63 10.40
C HIS A 235 17.31 6.11 10.24
N LEU A 236 16.15 5.66 9.74
CA LEU A 236 15.83 4.21 9.66
C LEU A 236 15.20 3.79 8.32
N MET A 237 14.78 4.73 7.48
CA MET A 237 14.11 4.43 6.21
C MET A 237 15.07 3.83 5.20
N HIS A 238 16.32 4.30 5.10
CA HIS A 238 17.26 3.70 4.15
C HIS A 238 17.49 2.20 4.43
N SER A 239 17.68 1.81 5.70
CA SER A 239 17.77 0.40 6.08
C SER A 239 16.45 -0.34 5.86
N SER A 240 15.33 0.26 6.22
CA SER A 240 13.98 -0.30 5.97
C SER A 240 13.69 -0.54 4.49
N ALA A 241 14.06 0.41 3.63
CA ALA A 241 13.84 0.35 2.20
C ALA A 241 14.76 -0.67 1.54
N CYS A 242 16.04 -0.76 1.94
CA CYS A 242 16.94 -1.83 1.51
C CYS A 242 16.36 -3.21 1.81
N LEU A 243 15.89 -3.42 3.05
CA LEU A 243 15.29 -4.69 3.46
C LEU A 243 14.01 -4.99 2.68
N GLY A 244 13.16 -3.98 2.44
CA GLY A 244 11.98 -4.12 1.60
C GLY A 244 12.30 -4.48 0.15
N ILE A 245 13.32 -3.85 -0.45
CA ILE A 245 13.76 -4.17 -1.81
C ILE A 245 14.36 -5.57 -1.88
N ALA A 246 15.20 -5.95 -0.91
CA ALA A 246 15.73 -7.30 -0.80
C ALA A 246 14.58 -8.33 -0.68
N ALA A 247 13.57 -8.05 0.14
CA ALA A 247 12.37 -8.88 0.25
C ALA A 247 11.61 -8.98 -1.07
N ALA A 248 11.46 -7.87 -1.81
CA ALA A 248 10.86 -7.88 -3.14
C ALA A 248 11.67 -8.78 -4.10
N MET A 249 13.00 -8.67 -4.11
CA MET A 249 13.85 -9.48 -4.98
C MET A 249 13.73 -10.98 -4.66
N LEU A 250 13.78 -11.36 -3.38
CA LEU A 250 13.62 -12.74 -2.95
C LEU A 250 12.23 -13.30 -3.31
N ARG A 251 11.16 -12.52 -3.05
CA ARG A 251 9.79 -12.99 -3.31
C ARG A 251 9.43 -13.03 -4.79
N LEU A 252 9.77 -11.98 -5.54
CA LEU A 252 9.33 -11.81 -6.92
C LEU A 252 10.18 -12.61 -7.93
N ASN A 253 11.42 -12.95 -7.57
CA ASN A 253 12.32 -13.72 -8.44
C ASN A 253 12.55 -15.15 -7.96
N LEU A 254 12.83 -15.34 -6.66
CA LEU A 254 13.13 -16.66 -6.11
C LEU A 254 11.88 -17.38 -5.56
N GLY A 255 10.71 -16.72 -5.58
CA GLY A 255 9.46 -17.34 -5.17
C GLY A 255 9.35 -17.68 -3.68
N VAL A 256 10.25 -17.16 -2.84
CA VAL A 256 10.30 -17.44 -1.39
C VAL A 256 8.92 -17.27 -0.75
N ASN A 257 8.51 -18.17 0.14
CA ASN A 257 7.24 -18.04 0.85
C ASN A 257 7.23 -16.75 1.69
N LYS A 258 6.14 -15.97 1.66
CA LYS A 258 6.07 -14.66 2.32
C LYS A 258 6.16 -14.73 3.85
N PHE A 259 5.68 -15.80 4.48
CA PHE A 259 5.75 -15.97 5.93
C PHE A 259 7.20 -16.29 6.35
N VAL A 260 7.86 -17.21 5.63
CA VAL A 260 9.29 -17.50 5.82
C VAL A 260 10.12 -16.24 5.59
N LEU A 261 9.82 -15.48 4.53
CA LEU A 261 10.51 -14.25 4.18
C LEU A 261 10.44 -13.21 5.30
N TRP A 262 9.24 -12.87 5.79
CA TRP A 262 9.09 -11.82 6.80
C TRP A 262 9.58 -12.25 8.18
N THR A 263 9.47 -13.54 8.54
CA THR A 263 10.10 -14.07 9.75
C THR A 263 11.62 -13.99 9.68
N GLY A 264 12.23 -14.40 8.56
CA GLY A 264 13.68 -14.27 8.35
C GLY A 264 14.15 -12.82 8.35
N MET A 265 13.43 -11.93 7.68
CA MET A 265 13.71 -10.49 7.71
C MET A 265 13.58 -9.92 9.13
N SER A 266 12.61 -10.37 9.92
CA SER A 266 12.45 -9.94 11.31
C SER A 266 13.63 -10.36 12.18
N PHE A 267 14.15 -11.57 11.97
CA PHE A 267 15.35 -12.03 12.63
C PHE A 267 16.56 -11.17 12.24
N ALA A 268 16.75 -10.91 10.94
CA ALA A 268 17.82 -10.03 10.47
C ALA A 268 17.72 -8.62 11.05
N VAL A 269 16.53 -8.01 11.09
CA VAL A 269 16.28 -6.71 11.72
C VAL A 269 16.61 -6.75 13.21
N HIS A 270 16.28 -7.83 13.91
CA HIS A 270 16.62 -7.97 15.33
C HIS A 270 18.13 -7.98 15.55
N GLN A 271 18.88 -8.75 14.75
CA GLN A 271 20.35 -8.80 14.82
C GLN A 271 20.99 -7.45 14.50
N LEU A 272 20.54 -6.79 13.41
CA LEU A 272 21.02 -5.45 13.05
C LEU A 272 20.73 -4.41 14.14
N ARG A 273 19.58 -4.54 14.84
CA ARG A 273 19.24 -3.66 15.96
C ARG A 273 20.15 -3.88 17.16
N GLN A 274 20.44 -5.14 17.51
CA GLN A 274 21.35 -5.46 18.61
C GLN A 274 22.78 -4.97 18.36
N ALA A 275 23.21 -4.94 17.10
CA ALA A 275 24.52 -4.41 16.70
C ALA A 275 24.55 -2.88 16.48
N ASP A 276 23.44 -2.16 16.73
CA ASP A 276 23.27 -0.72 16.41
C ASP A 276 23.57 -0.35 14.94
N LEU A 277 23.40 -1.31 14.02
CA LEU A 277 23.67 -1.15 12.60
C LEU A 277 22.46 -0.67 11.79
N LEU A 278 21.28 -0.52 12.40
CA LEU A 278 20.08 -0.07 11.69
C LEU A 278 20.07 1.42 11.38
N LYS A 279 20.80 2.23 12.17
CA LYS A 279 20.86 3.68 12.01
C LYS A 279 21.44 4.02 10.64
N SER A 280 20.76 4.93 9.95
CA SER A 280 21.08 5.39 8.62
C SER A 280 22.44 6.06 8.63
N THR A 281 23.39 5.41 7.99
CA THR A 281 24.74 5.89 7.74
C THR A 281 24.88 6.15 6.25
N ALA A 282 25.98 6.79 5.83
CA ALA A 282 26.32 6.91 4.41
C ALA A 282 26.27 5.55 3.68
N TYR A 283 26.60 4.46 4.39
CA TYR A 283 26.45 3.09 3.90
C TYR A 283 25.00 2.77 3.49
N TRP A 284 24.01 3.03 4.35
CA TRP A 284 22.61 2.72 4.04
C TRP A 284 22.05 3.56 2.90
N ALA A 285 22.46 4.83 2.79
CA ALA A 285 22.07 5.68 1.67
C ALA A 285 22.58 5.11 0.33
N VAL A 286 23.86 4.71 0.27
CA VAL A 286 24.46 4.07 -0.91
C VAL A 286 23.79 2.73 -1.19
N ALA A 287 23.63 1.87 -0.17
CA ALA A 287 22.99 0.57 -0.31
C ALA A 287 21.55 0.71 -0.83
N HIS A 288 20.82 1.73 -0.39
CA HIS A 288 19.47 2.01 -0.84
C HIS A 288 19.41 2.43 -2.30
N ALA A 289 20.30 3.33 -2.73
CA ALA A 289 20.42 3.73 -4.13
C ALA A 289 20.78 2.53 -5.03
N LEU A 290 21.76 1.73 -4.62
CA LEU A 290 22.18 0.52 -5.34
C LEU A 290 21.05 -0.54 -5.39
N SER A 291 20.31 -0.71 -4.30
CA SER A 291 19.16 -1.64 -4.24
C SER A 291 18.08 -1.23 -5.23
N TRP A 292 17.75 0.06 -5.31
CA TRP A 292 16.80 0.56 -6.32
C TRP A 292 17.30 0.37 -7.74
N ALA A 293 18.57 0.71 -8.01
CA ALA A 293 19.16 0.52 -9.32
C ALA A 293 19.10 -0.96 -9.75
N GLY A 294 19.49 -1.88 -8.85
CA GLY A 294 19.40 -3.32 -9.08
C GLY A 294 17.98 -3.82 -9.30
N ALA A 295 17.02 -3.36 -8.48
CA ALA A 295 15.62 -3.72 -8.63
C ALA A 295 15.02 -3.23 -9.96
N MET A 296 15.35 -2.01 -10.39
CA MET A 296 14.88 -1.45 -11.66
C MET A 296 15.53 -2.15 -12.86
N ALA A 297 16.83 -2.40 -12.82
CA ALA A 297 17.53 -3.14 -13.86
C ALA A 297 16.95 -4.56 -14.04
N LEU A 298 16.66 -5.24 -12.93
CA LEU A 298 16.05 -6.57 -12.96
C LEU A 298 14.61 -6.53 -13.49
N GLY A 299 13.81 -5.54 -13.06
CA GLY A 299 12.46 -5.32 -13.57
C GLY A 299 12.45 -5.05 -15.08
N TYR A 300 13.39 -4.25 -15.56
CA TYR A 300 13.58 -3.98 -16.99
C TYR A 300 13.98 -5.25 -17.76
N TYR A 301 14.98 -5.99 -17.26
CA TYR A 301 15.43 -7.24 -17.86
C TYR A 301 14.28 -8.25 -18.01
N LYS A 302 13.50 -8.48 -16.94
CA LYS A 302 12.36 -9.40 -16.96
C LYS A 302 11.29 -8.97 -17.95
N THR A 303 10.99 -7.66 -17.99
CA THR A 303 10.06 -7.10 -18.98
C THR A 303 10.52 -7.38 -20.41
N SER A 304 11.82 -7.22 -20.68
CA SER A 304 12.38 -7.47 -22.01
C SER A 304 12.26 -8.94 -22.45
N LEU A 305 12.39 -9.89 -21.51
CA LEU A 305 12.21 -11.32 -21.77
C LEU A 305 10.74 -11.65 -22.08
N ASP A 306 9.81 -11.10 -21.30
CA ASP A 306 8.38 -11.32 -21.50
C ASP A 306 7.95 -10.83 -22.89
N THR A 307 8.42 -9.64 -23.31
CA THR A 307 8.15 -9.10 -24.66
C THR A 307 8.71 -10.01 -25.76
N LYS A 308 9.93 -10.54 -25.62
CA LYS A 308 10.52 -11.49 -26.58
C LYS A 308 9.73 -12.79 -26.65
N SER A 309 9.25 -13.31 -25.52
CA SER A 309 8.44 -14.53 -25.49
C SER A 309 7.10 -14.36 -26.19
N PHE A 310 6.49 -13.17 -26.07
CA PHE A 310 5.23 -12.85 -26.72
C PHE A 310 5.39 -12.71 -28.23
N THR A 311 6.43 -11.99 -28.69
CA THR A 311 6.70 -11.86 -30.13
C THR A 311 7.10 -13.18 -30.78
N ALA A 312 7.81 -14.05 -30.07
CA ALA A 312 8.11 -15.41 -30.54
C ALA A 312 6.83 -16.25 -30.71
N LYS A 313 5.91 -16.22 -29.73
CA LYS A 313 4.61 -16.91 -29.84
C LYS A 313 3.74 -16.36 -30.97
N ALA A 314 3.72 -15.04 -31.15
CA ALA A 314 2.94 -14.40 -32.22
C ALA A 314 3.46 -14.73 -33.63
N LYS A 315 4.75 -15.06 -33.78
CA LYS A 315 5.32 -15.52 -35.06
C LYS A 315 5.09 -17.01 -35.34
N ALA A 316 4.71 -17.80 -34.34
CA ALA A 316 4.49 -19.23 -34.47
C ALA A 316 3.03 -19.60 -34.77
N VAL A 317 2.12 -18.60 -34.80
CA VAL A 317 0.71 -18.71 -35.17
C VAL A 317 0.53 -18.11 -36.56
#